data_AF-A0A7G2CN08-F1
#
_entry.id   AF-A0A7G2CN08-F1
#
_cell.length_a   1.000
_cell.length_b   1.000
_cell.length_c   1.000
_cell.angle_alpha   90.00
_cell.angle_beta   90.00
_cell.angle_gamma   90.00
#
_symmetry.space_group_name_H-M   'P 1'
#
loop_
_entity.id
_entity.type
_entity.pdbx_description
1 polymer ?
#
loop_
_entity_poly.entity_id
_entity_poly.type
_entity_poly.pdbx_seq_one_letter_code
_entity_poly.pdbx_strand_id
1 'polypeptide(L)'
;MIILQVTETIIHPTFPLSFHFCFFNDNCIENHRRMMRRLGTTALGHSRQPSPYSVRSIGQIPLAGAMHKPGEPSTEPSSSSTLGGKETWSQFSSKMRHGRRRIKTIDIAAKMSYEYQMLKKLCKRRPAMRQWTVRDDFCNMDPGVVVMSPSMQAAFMKVFRLKDKGLIRQCLRDIIPIIEYRNREEKPFSKAMSSSDMIPEGEPDTLNQKKRELFERTEKGENFKDLRLSDRRSQAKLRFKIRQRLLKFQRQLAVANAVATRTVLYSADDAIGYFLFRGPAMYAGVHRVLFELSKQLPHFVPKTMLDFGSGTGTSILVAKEVFDPSTLAYPLYRNLRQTMTLNESAKQHQNKELRYDLKRLERNNEEKKRARFMAVAALLERGEIDPMQLPDDLRREIADVASHAAAAKARRLRQESHARHQELVDGTEWEEDDPFSDKKDNQEDPNDHMEGEEDGPEGSTAAKKKTWWEKLVDMETDTAAQKAHKRLQPLQEITAIEPSPGMMEIGSMVLLEDVPNVTWKRYLLPEDEVVQHDLVIAAYSLSEIASSANRKKLSSSCGK
;
A
#
# COMPACT_ATOMS: atom_id res chain seq x y z
N MET A 1 -9.99 8.75 20.84
CA MET A 1 -10.43 8.47 19.46
C MET A 1 -9.97 9.59 18.53
N ILE A 2 -9.25 9.25 17.47
CA ILE A 2 -8.83 10.18 16.41
C ILE A 2 -9.45 9.74 15.09
N ILE A 3 -10.00 10.70 14.34
CA ILE A 3 -10.61 10.45 13.04
C ILE A 3 -9.78 11.14 11.97
N LEU A 4 -9.25 10.35 11.04
CA LEU A 4 -8.49 10.86 9.91
C LEU A 4 -9.31 10.74 8.64
N GLN A 5 -9.74 11.89 8.14
CA GLN A 5 -10.26 12.02 6.80
C GLN A 5 -9.09 12.37 5.86
N VAL A 6 -8.69 11.41 5.01
CA VAL A 6 -7.70 11.66 3.97
C VAL A 6 -8.44 11.91 2.66
N THR A 7 -8.51 13.18 2.26
CA THR A 7 -9.04 13.63 0.96
C THR A 7 -7.92 14.19 0.10
N GLU A 8 -8.13 14.27 -1.21
CA GLU A 8 -7.18 14.96 -2.10
C GLU A 8 -7.12 16.45 -1.73
N THR A 9 -6.04 16.87 -1.07
CA THR A 9 -5.56 18.25 -1.13
C THR A 9 -4.81 18.41 -2.43
N ILE A 10 -5.16 19.45 -3.21
CA ILE A 10 -4.52 19.81 -4.48
C ILE A 10 -3.01 19.95 -4.24
N ILE A 11 -2.25 18.92 -4.58
CA ILE A 11 -0.80 19.04 -4.73
C ILE A 11 -0.61 19.81 -6.03
N HIS A 12 -0.35 21.11 -5.93
CA HIS A 12 0.06 21.94 -7.06
C HIS A 12 1.25 21.25 -7.77
N PRO A 13 1.18 20.97 -9.09
CA PRO A 13 2.28 20.34 -9.79
C PRO A 13 3.24 21.45 -10.25
N THR A 14 4.06 21.96 -9.35
CA THR A 14 5.34 22.54 -9.77
C THR A 14 6.33 21.39 -9.75
N PHE A 15 6.58 20.83 -10.94
CA PHE A 15 7.65 19.91 -11.38
C PHE A 15 7.13 18.63 -12.05
N PRO A 16 7.69 18.26 -13.22
CA PRO A 16 7.32 17.05 -13.93
C PRO A 16 7.86 15.84 -13.14
N LEU A 17 6.95 14.92 -12.79
CA LEU A 17 7.32 13.60 -12.28
C LEU A 17 7.95 12.78 -13.43
N SER A 18 9.26 12.91 -13.61
CA SER A 18 10.06 11.99 -14.42
C SER A 18 10.21 10.66 -13.65
N PHE A 19 9.28 9.74 -13.87
CA PHE A 19 9.42 8.36 -13.43
C PHE A 19 10.43 7.65 -14.33
N HIS A 20 11.68 7.52 -13.89
CA HIS A 20 12.61 6.58 -14.51
C HIS A 20 12.26 5.14 -14.09
N PHE A 21 11.29 4.55 -14.78
CA PHE A 21 11.20 3.10 -14.88
C PHE A 21 12.08 2.65 -16.05
N CYS A 22 13.28 2.16 -15.76
CA CYS A 22 14.00 1.28 -16.68
C CYS A 22 13.20 -0.02 -16.83
N PHE A 23 12.11 -0.03 -17.61
CA PHE A 23 11.48 -1.19 -18.28
C PHE A 23 10.25 -0.81 -19.13
N PHE A 24 9.93 0.48 -19.30
CA PHE A 24 9.00 0.95 -20.32
C PHE A 24 9.70 2.00 -21.18
N ASN A 25 9.95 1.63 -22.44
CA ASN A 25 10.49 2.54 -23.44
C ASN A 25 9.50 3.70 -23.66
N ASP A 26 9.99 4.95 -23.65
CA ASP A 26 9.22 6.22 -23.61
C ASP A 26 8.27 6.47 -24.81
N ASN A 27 8.15 5.52 -25.74
CA ASN A 27 7.36 5.62 -26.96
C ASN A 27 5.85 5.27 -26.83
N CYS A 28 5.36 4.90 -25.64
CA CYS A 28 3.94 4.54 -25.47
C CYS A 28 3.00 5.74 -25.24
N ILE A 29 3.48 6.82 -24.62
CA ILE A 29 2.62 7.98 -24.28
C ILE A 29 2.43 8.89 -25.51
N GLU A 30 3.49 9.10 -26.31
CA GLU A 30 3.44 9.93 -27.52
C GLU A 30 2.56 9.29 -28.62
N ASN A 31 2.56 7.96 -28.72
CA ASN A 31 1.71 7.23 -29.67
C ASN A 31 0.23 7.28 -29.32
N HIS A 32 -0.15 7.42 -28.04
CA HIS A 32 -1.55 7.53 -27.64
C HIS A 32 -2.15 8.89 -28.02
N ARG A 33 -1.36 9.97 -27.91
CA ARG A 33 -1.73 11.31 -28.40
C ARG A 33 -1.83 11.39 -29.93
N ARG A 34 -1.03 10.61 -30.66
CA ARG A 34 -1.12 10.49 -32.14
C ARG A 34 -2.31 9.65 -32.61
N MET A 35 -2.68 8.60 -31.85
CA MET A 35 -3.83 7.74 -32.20
C MET A 35 -5.17 8.46 -31.98
N MET A 36 -5.30 9.26 -30.93
CA MET A 36 -6.52 10.06 -30.68
C MET A 36 -6.73 11.19 -31.70
N ARG A 37 -5.67 11.70 -32.35
CA ARG A 37 -5.80 12.69 -33.44
C ARG A 37 -6.17 12.08 -34.80
N ARG A 38 -6.08 10.76 -34.97
CA ARG A 38 -6.41 10.07 -36.24
C ARG A 38 -7.80 9.43 -36.28
N LEU A 39 -8.57 9.47 -35.19
CA LEU A 39 -9.93 8.92 -35.14
C LEU A 39 -11.03 9.96 -35.45
N GLY A 40 -10.65 11.10 -36.02
CA GLY A 40 -11.54 12.21 -36.35
C GLY A 40 -11.69 12.46 -37.85
N THR A 41 -11.74 11.44 -38.72
CA THR A 41 -12.23 11.62 -40.10
C THR A 41 -12.78 10.31 -40.68
N THR A 42 -13.95 10.45 -41.29
CA THR A 42 -14.82 9.49 -41.98
C THR A 42 -14.14 8.53 -42.96
N ALA A 43 -14.59 7.27 -43.00
CA ALA A 43 -14.72 6.49 -44.23
C ALA A 43 -15.78 5.37 -44.08
N LEU A 44 -16.89 5.53 -44.78
CA LEU A 44 -17.85 4.49 -45.15
C LEU A 44 -17.19 3.51 -46.13
N GLY A 45 -17.41 2.20 -46.00
CA GLY A 45 -16.95 1.24 -47.00
C GLY A 45 -17.22 -0.24 -46.71
N HIS A 46 -18.34 -0.73 -47.23
CA HIS A 46 -18.62 -2.10 -47.71
C HIS A 46 -18.42 -3.31 -46.77
N SER A 47 -19.56 -3.89 -46.38
CA SER A 47 -19.68 -5.25 -45.84
C SER A 47 -19.34 -6.30 -46.90
N ARG A 48 -18.28 -7.11 -46.68
CA ARG A 48 -18.12 -8.41 -47.32
C ARG A 48 -18.53 -9.49 -46.34
N GLN A 49 -19.50 -10.32 -46.74
CA GLN A 49 -19.83 -11.56 -46.03
C GLN A 49 -18.67 -12.57 -46.16
N PRO A 50 -18.41 -13.41 -45.15
CA PRO A 50 -17.44 -14.49 -45.27
C PRO A 50 -18.08 -15.69 -45.98
N SER A 51 -17.41 -16.17 -47.03
CA SER A 51 -17.70 -17.43 -47.71
C SER A 51 -17.21 -18.63 -46.88
N PRO A 52 -17.91 -19.78 -46.89
CA PRO A 52 -17.52 -20.96 -46.11
C PRO A 52 -16.54 -21.81 -46.91
N TYR A 53 -15.25 -21.72 -46.60
CA TYR A 53 -14.26 -22.70 -47.08
C TYR A 53 -13.77 -23.56 -45.92
N SER A 54 -14.29 -24.80 -45.92
CA SER A 54 -13.66 -26.07 -45.51
C SER A 54 -12.32 -25.96 -44.77
N VAL A 55 -12.35 -26.12 -43.45
CA VAL A 55 -11.16 -26.43 -42.65
C VAL A 55 -10.80 -27.90 -42.89
N ARG A 56 -9.83 -28.16 -43.79
CA ARG A 56 -9.12 -29.45 -43.81
C ARG A 56 -8.12 -29.45 -42.66
N SER A 57 -8.24 -30.44 -41.77
CA SER A 57 -7.26 -30.74 -40.73
C SER A 57 -5.98 -31.28 -41.37
N ILE A 58 -5.06 -30.39 -41.72
CA ILE A 58 -3.68 -30.78 -42.04
C ILE A 58 -2.91 -30.67 -40.73
N GLY A 59 -2.33 -31.79 -40.28
CA GLY A 59 -1.52 -31.87 -39.07
C GLY A 59 -0.45 -30.78 -39.09
N GLN A 60 -0.60 -29.79 -38.19
CA GLN A 60 0.34 -28.69 -38.08
C GLN A 60 1.66 -29.23 -37.53
N ILE A 61 2.68 -29.26 -38.39
CA ILE A 61 4.07 -29.32 -37.94
C ILE A 61 4.27 -28.05 -37.08
N PRO A 62 4.73 -28.18 -35.82
CA PRO A 62 4.94 -27.02 -34.96
C PRO A 62 6.02 -26.14 -35.59
N LEU A 63 5.65 -24.88 -35.89
CA LEU A 63 6.59 -23.90 -36.40
C LEU A 63 7.70 -23.66 -35.36
N ALA A 64 8.94 -23.48 -35.83
CA ALA A 64 10.06 -23.11 -34.96
C ALA A 64 9.71 -21.85 -34.15
N GLY A 65 10.00 -21.86 -32.84
CA GLY A 65 9.61 -20.79 -31.92
C GLY A 65 8.17 -20.82 -31.41
N ALA A 66 7.32 -21.76 -31.81
CA ALA A 66 5.94 -21.87 -31.29
C ALA A 66 5.88 -22.35 -29.82
N MET A 67 6.90 -23.10 -29.37
CA MET A 67 6.99 -23.63 -28.00
C MET A 67 8.34 -23.30 -27.37
N HIS A 68 8.36 -23.22 -26.04
CA HIS A 68 9.55 -22.94 -25.24
C HIS A 68 10.16 -24.24 -24.72
N LYS A 69 11.48 -24.41 -24.87
CA LYS A 69 12.22 -25.53 -24.31
C LYS A 69 12.86 -25.13 -22.98
N PRO A 70 12.62 -25.86 -21.87
CA PRO A 70 13.33 -25.63 -20.62
C PRO A 70 14.85 -25.72 -20.81
N GLY A 71 15.58 -24.71 -20.34
CA GLY A 71 17.05 -24.61 -20.46
C GLY A 71 17.54 -23.60 -21.51
N GLU A 72 16.68 -23.21 -22.46
CA GLU A 72 17.01 -22.12 -23.39
C GLU A 72 16.63 -20.75 -22.80
N PRO A 73 17.40 -19.69 -23.09
CA PRO A 73 17.07 -18.34 -22.65
C PRO A 73 15.81 -17.84 -23.37
N SER A 74 14.89 -17.23 -22.63
CA SER A 74 13.61 -16.75 -23.17
C SER A 74 13.72 -15.55 -24.11
N THR A 75 14.92 -15.00 -24.27
CA THR A 75 15.21 -13.88 -25.18
C THR A 75 15.48 -14.34 -26.61
N GLU A 76 15.75 -15.63 -26.82
CA GLU A 76 16.09 -16.19 -28.13
C GLU A 76 15.05 -17.24 -28.53
N PRO A 77 14.53 -17.20 -29.78
CA PRO A 77 13.60 -18.20 -30.25
C PRO A 77 14.31 -19.54 -30.45
N SER A 78 13.73 -20.62 -29.91
CA SER A 78 14.25 -21.98 -30.08
C SER A 78 14.32 -22.36 -31.55
N SER A 79 15.50 -22.83 -31.99
CA SER A 79 15.69 -23.41 -33.33
C SER A 79 15.07 -24.81 -33.46
N SER A 80 14.66 -25.41 -32.33
CA SER A 80 14.12 -26.77 -32.28
C SER A 80 12.62 -26.80 -32.60
N SER A 81 12.23 -27.66 -33.55
CA SER A 81 10.83 -27.94 -33.93
C SER A 81 10.18 -29.11 -33.18
N THR A 82 10.89 -29.76 -32.25
CA THR A 82 10.35 -30.92 -31.50
C THR A 82 9.25 -30.51 -30.51
N LEU A 83 8.32 -31.42 -30.20
CA LEU A 83 7.24 -31.18 -29.23
C LEU A 83 7.51 -31.74 -27.82
N GLY A 84 8.19 -32.89 -27.73
CA GLY A 84 8.41 -33.57 -26.45
C GLY A 84 9.21 -32.72 -25.46
N GLY A 85 8.71 -32.60 -24.22
CA GLY A 85 9.39 -31.91 -23.12
C GLY A 85 9.41 -30.37 -23.20
N LYS A 86 8.55 -29.76 -24.01
CA LYS A 86 8.43 -28.30 -24.18
C LYS A 86 7.11 -27.78 -23.61
N GLU A 87 7.10 -26.51 -23.22
CA GLU A 87 5.94 -25.80 -22.68
C GLU A 87 5.46 -24.71 -23.65
N THR A 88 4.18 -24.33 -23.57
CA THR A 88 3.68 -23.19 -24.35
C THR A 88 4.17 -21.86 -23.77
N TRP A 89 4.17 -20.80 -24.57
CA TRP A 89 4.51 -19.46 -24.06
C TRP A 89 3.56 -18.94 -22.99
N SER A 90 2.29 -19.38 -22.99
CA SER A 90 1.33 -19.04 -21.92
C SER A 90 1.68 -19.76 -20.61
N GLN A 91 2.06 -21.03 -20.66
CA GLN A 91 2.55 -21.79 -19.50
C GLN A 91 3.86 -21.18 -18.98
N PHE A 92 4.80 -20.87 -19.86
CA PHE A 92 6.05 -20.20 -19.52
C PHE A 92 5.82 -18.83 -18.85
N SER A 93 4.91 -18.00 -19.39
CA SER A 93 4.50 -16.72 -18.78
C SER A 93 3.96 -16.91 -17.37
N SER A 94 3.06 -17.89 -17.19
CA SER A 94 2.48 -18.23 -15.88
C SER A 94 3.56 -18.67 -14.89
N LYS A 95 4.48 -19.55 -15.29
CA LYS A 95 5.62 -19.99 -14.48
C LYS A 95 6.54 -18.83 -14.10
N MET A 96 6.83 -17.92 -15.04
CA MET A 96 7.73 -16.78 -14.78
C MET A 96 7.09 -15.78 -13.83
N ARG A 97 5.78 -15.54 -13.95
CA ARG A 97 5.02 -14.75 -12.98
C ARG A 97 4.99 -15.43 -11.61
N HIS A 98 4.76 -16.74 -11.56
CA HIS A 98 4.73 -17.48 -10.29
C HIS A 98 6.10 -17.52 -9.61
N GLY A 99 7.19 -17.76 -10.33
CA GLY A 99 8.53 -17.94 -9.75
C GLY A 99 9.23 -16.65 -9.31
N ARG A 100 8.91 -15.50 -9.89
CA ARG A 100 9.57 -14.20 -9.57
C ARG A 100 8.87 -13.47 -8.42
N ARG A 101 8.84 -14.09 -7.24
CA ARG A 101 8.19 -13.54 -6.03
C ARG A 101 9.16 -12.85 -5.06
N ARG A 102 10.44 -13.21 -5.09
CA ARG A 102 11.42 -12.79 -4.09
C ARG A 102 11.86 -11.33 -4.28
N ILE A 103 11.89 -10.56 -3.20
CA ILE A 103 12.53 -9.24 -3.15
C ILE A 103 14.03 -9.43 -2.91
N LYS A 104 14.85 -8.56 -3.51
CA LYS A 104 16.30 -8.57 -3.28
C LYS A 104 16.58 -8.13 -1.83
N THR A 105 17.46 -8.85 -1.14
CA THR A 105 17.89 -8.49 0.21
C THR A 105 18.40 -7.05 0.23
N ILE A 106 17.89 -6.27 1.17
CA ILE A 106 18.25 -4.86 1.34
C ILE A 106 19.51 -4.80 2.18
N ASP A 107 20.56 -4.16 1.65
CA ASP A 107 21.79 -3.96 2.39
C ASP A 107 21.57 -2.86 3.46
N ILE A 108 21.34 -3.32 4.70
CA ILE A 108 21.18 -2.48 5.89
C ILE A 108 22.45 -1.65 6.14
N ALA A 109 23.62 -2.17 5.79
CA ALA A 109 24.90 -1.52 5.99
C ALA A 109 25.23 -0.50 4.89
N ALA A 110 24.66 -0.60 3.69
CA ALA A 110 24.93 0.37 2.63
C ALA A 110 24.45 1.79 2.98
N LYS A 111 23.34 1.92 3.73
CA LYS A 111 22.71 3.22 4.02
C LYS A 111 22.47 3.43 5.51
N MET A 112 22.93 4.58 6.03
CA MET A 112 22.73 4.99 7.43
C MET A 112 21.26 5.39 7.68
N SER A 113 20.77 5.23 8.91
CA SER A 113 19.42 5.66 9.29
C SER A 113 19.26 7.17 9.13
N TYR A 114 18.04 7.63 8.86
CA TYR A 114 17.75 9.05 8.72
C TYR A 114 17.99 9.81 10.04
N GLU A 115 17.62 9.23 11.17
CA GLU A 115 17.87 9.79 12.50
C GLU A 115 19.38 10.00 12.74
N TYR A 116 20.22 8.99 12.48
CA TYR A 116 21.67 9.13 12.59
C TYR A 116 22.20 10.28 11.72
N GLN A 117 21.74 10.37 10.47
CA GLN A 117 22.14 11.45 9.55
C GLN A 117 21.73 12.83 10.07
N MET A 118 20.54 12.95 10.67
CA MET A 118 20.05 14.18 11.27
C MET A 118 20.86 14.58 12.50
N LEU A 119 21.08 13.67 13.44
CA LEU A 119 21.87 13.91 14.65
C LEU A 119 23.31 14.28 14.31
N LYS A 120 23.92 13.61 13.33
CA LYS A 120 25.24 13.96 12.80
C LYS A 120 25.30 15.40 12.27
N LYS A 121 24.26 15.87 11.57
CA LYS A 121 24.15 17.27 11.12
C LYS A 121 23.97 18.22 12.30
N LEU A 122 23.18 17.84 13.31
CA LEU A 122 22.93 18.64 14.50
C LEU A 122 24.19 18.83 15.36
N CYS A 123 25.03 17.80 15.47
CA CYS A 123 26.33 17.88 16.16
C CYS A 123 27.27 18.88 15.50
N LYS A 124 27.23 19.02 14.16
CA LYS A 124 28.00 20.02 13.41
C LYS A 124 27.45 21.45 13.52
N ARG A 125 26.23 21.64 14.00
CA ARG A 125 25.63 22.98 14.19
C ARG A 125 26.03 23.56 15.54
N ARG A 126 26.17 24.90 15.55
CA ARG A 126 26.40 25.68 16.78
C ARG A 126 25.27 25.41 17.79
N PRO A 127 25.55 25.14 19.08
CA PRO A 127 24.53 24.82 20.08
C PRO A 127 23.37 25.83 20.13
N ALA A 128 23.66 27.14 20.10
CA ALA A 128 22.65 28.21 20.09
C ALA A 128 21.70 28.16 18.87
N MET A 129 22.11 27.52 17.76
CA MET A 129 21.32 27.39 16.54
C MET A 129 20.53 26.08 16.44
N ARG A 130 20.72 25.15 17.39
CA ARG A 130 20.05 23.84 17.36
C ARG A 130 18.54 23.95 17.55
N GLN A 131 18.07 24.87 18.39
CA GLN A 131 16.64 25.10 18.59
C GLN A 131 15.89 25.46 17.30
N TRP A 132 16.47 26.33 16.46
CA TRP A 132 15.89 26.73 15.18
C TRP A 132 15.88 25.57 14.19
N THR A 133 16.94 24.76 14.21
CA THR A 133 17.03 23.54 13.39
C THR A 133 15.91 22.55 13.72
N VAL A 134 15.67 22.33 15.01
CA VAL A 134 14.61 21.43 15.50
C VAL A 134 13.24 22.00 15.13
N ARG A 135 13.02 23.30 15.32
CA ARG A 135 11.79 23.98 14.92
C ARG A 135 11.53 23.83 13.42
N ASP A 136 12.52 24.12 12.57
CA ASP A 136 12.35 24.08 11.12
C ASP A 136 12.10 22.64 10.62
N ASP A 137 12.76 21.64 11.23
CA ASP A 137 12.49 20.23 10.93
C ASP A 137 11.11 19.78 11.38
N PHE A 138 10.67 20.22 12.57
CA PHE A 138 9.34 19.95 13.09
C PHE A 138 8.24 20.54 12.21
N CYS A 139 8.36 21.83 11.85
CA CYS A 139 7.41 22.53 10.97
C CYS A 139 7.34 21.95 9.55
N ASN A 140 8.39 21.27 9.08
CA ASN A 140 8.34 20.58 7.80
C ASN A 140 7.55 19.26 7.90
N MET A 141 6.25 19.35 7.63
CA MET A 141 5.31 18.21 7.63
C MET A 141 5.39 17.35 6.37
N ASP A 142 6.21 17.71 5.38
CA ASP A 142 6.43 16.88 4.21
C ASP A 142 7.48 15.78 4.49
N PRO A 143 7.14 14.49 4.33
CA PRO A 143 8.13 13.42 4.34
C PRO A 143 9.05 13.44 3.11
N GLY A 144 8.76 14.25 2.09
CA GLY A 144 9.50 14.35 0.84
C GLY A 144 9.02 13.32 -0.18
N VAL A 145 9.92 12.83 -1.04
CA VAL A 145 9.57 11.76 -1.99
C VAL A 145 9.30 10.47 -1.24
N VAL A 146 8.01 10.14 -1.10
CA VAL A 146 7.56 8.91 -0.46
C VAL A 146 7.85 7.73 -1.40
N VAL A 147 8.77 6.87 -0.99
CA VAL A 147 9.10 5.65 -1.70
C VAL A 147 8.30 4.50 -1.07
N MET A 148 7.71 3.64 -1.90
CA MET A 148 7.03 2.44 -1.44
C MET A 148 7.98 1.59 -0.60
N SER A 149 7.56 1.21 0.61
CA SER A 149 8.28 0.25 1.43
C SER A 149 8.43 -1.10 0.70
N PRO A 150 9.37 -1.94 1.11
CA PRO A 150 9.48 -3.30 0.59
C PRO A 150 8.22 -4.14 0.79
N SER A 151 7.52 -3.98 1.92
CA SER A 151 6.21 -4.58 2.17
C SER A 151 5.17 -4.14 1.14
N MET A 152 5.05 -2.84 0.90
CA MET A 152 4.14 -2.30 -0.13
C MET A 152 4.55 -2.74 -1.55
N GLN A 153 5.86 -2.85 -1.84
CA GLN A 153 6.35 -3.39 -3.12
C GLN A 153 6.01 -4.88 -3.28
N ALA A 154 6.13 -5.67 -2.21
CA ALA A 154 5.77 -7.09 -2.19
C ALA A 154 4.29 -7.26 -2.54
N ALA A 155 3.43 -6.52 -1.86
CA ALA A 155 1.99 -6.48 -2.08
C ALA A 155 1.64 -6.01 -3.51
N PHE A 156 2.24 -4.92 -3.98
CA PHE A 156 2.05 -4.39 -5.33
C PHE A 156 2.42 -5.42 -6.41
N MET A 157 3.59 -6.06 -6.25
CA MET A 157 4.01 -7.11 -7.18
C MET A 157 3.18 -8.38 -7.05
N LYS A 158 2.62 -8.70 -5.86
CA LYS A 158 1.72 -9.83 -5.66
C LYS A 158 0.48 -9.68 -6.53
N VAL A 159 -0.16 -8.51 -6.49
CA VAL A 159 -1.31 -8.19 -7.35
C VAL A 159 -0.92 -8.18 -8.83
N PHE A 160 0.23 -7.56 -9.18
CA PHE A 160 0.72 -7.53 -10.56
C PHE A 160 1.02 -8.92 -11.15
N ARG A 161 1.28 -9.94 -10.32
CA ARG A 161 1.55 -11.30 -10.79
C ARG A 161 0.29 -12.15 -10.96
N LEU A 162 -0.85 -11.73 -10.43
CA LEU A 162 -2.11 -12.48 -10.49
C LEU A 162 -2.56 -12.79 -11.92
N LYS A 163 -2.47 -11.79 -12.80
CA LYS A 163 -2.93 -11.89 -14.19
C LYS A 163 -1.78 -11.72 -15.18
N ASP A 164 -2.00 -12.15 -16.41
CA ASP A 164 -1.07 -11.87 -17.50
C ASP A 164 -1.02 -10.36 -17.78
N LYS A 165 0.15 -9.88 -18.19
CA LYS A 165 0.39 -8.45 -18.47
C LYS A 165 -0.61 -7.87 -19.48
N GLY A 166 -1.07 -8.66 -20.44
CA GLY A 166 -2.10 -8.27 -21.41
C GLY A 166 -3.45 -7.99 -20.74
N LEU A 167 -3.87 -8.89 -19.86
CA LEU A 167 -5.12 -8.76 -19.09
C LEU A 167 -5.03 -7.63 -18.05
N ILE A 168 -3.88 -7.47 -17.39
CA ILE A 168 -3.67 -6.31 -16.48
C ILE A 168 -3.83 -4.99 -17.23
N ARG A 169 -3.28 -4.88 -18.45
CA ARG A 169 -3.47 -3.69 -19.28
C ARG A 169 -4.92 -3.47 -19.66
N GLN A 170 -5.71 -4.53 -19.83
CA GLN A 170 -7.15 -4.42 -20.07
C GLN A 170 -7.84 -3.87 -18.82
N CYS A 171 -7.64 -4.47 -17.64
CA CYS A 171 -8.17 -3.97 -16.37
C CYS A 171 -7.83 -2.49 -16.15
N LEU A 172 -6.58 -2.08 -16.40
CA LEU A 172 -6.14 -0.69 -16.30
C LEU A 172 -6.89 0.23 -17.28
N ARG A 173 -7.08 -0.19 -18.53
CA ARG A 173 -7.79 0.61 -19.54
C ARG A 173 -9.26 0.80 -19.22
N ASP A 174 -9.86 -0.17 -18.52
CA ASP A 174 -11.28 -0.13 -18.18
C ASP A 174 -11.53 0.81 -16.98
N ILE A 175 -10.72 0.73 -15.93
CA ILE A 175 -10.98 1.48 -14.68
C ILE A 175 -10.29 2.85 -14.61
N ILE A 176 -9.10 3.04 -15.21
CA ILE A 176 -8.38 4.33 -15.14
C ILE A 176 -9.21 5.51 -15.68
N PRO A 177 -9.95 5.39 -16.79
CA PRO A 177 -10.80 6.50 -17.26
C PRO A 177 -11.84 6.94 -16.21
N ILE A 178 -12.39 6.00 -15.45
CA ILE A 178 -13.35 6.29 -14.37
C ILE A 178 -12.65 7.00 -13.20
N ILE A 179 -11.45 6.53 -12.84
CA ILE A 179 -10.62 7.12 -11.78
C ILE A 179 -10.21 8.56 -12.14
N GLU A 180 -9.67 8.78 -13.34
CA GLU A 180 -9.25 10.12 -13.79
C GLU A 180 -10.44 11.06 -13.91
N TYR A 181 -11.58 10.57 -14.43
CA TYR A 181 -12.81 11.36 -14.47
C TYR A 181 -13.19 11.87 -13.07
N ARG A 182 -13.26 10.98 -12.06
CA ARG A 182 -13.63 11.35 -10.69
C ARG A 182 -12.65 12.29 -10.00
N ASN A 183 -11.35 12.10 -10.22
CA ASN A 183 -10.33 12.87 -9.49
C ASN A 183 -9.97 14.20 -10.15
N ARG A 184 -10.13 14.33 -11.48
CA ARG A 184 -9.64 15.52 -12.21
C ARG A 184 -10.72 16.28 -12.95
N GLU A 185 -11.68 15.59 -13.55
CA GLU A 185 -12.63 16.19 -14.50
C GLU A 185 -14.04 16.36 -13.91
N GLU A 186 -14.36 15.67 -12.82
CA GLU A 186 -15.66 15.73 -12.18
C GLU A 186 -15.91 17.14 -11.63
N LYS A 187 -16.89 17.82 -12.22
CA LYS A 187 -17.34 19.11 -11.73
C LYS A 187 -18.03 18.93 -10.37
N PRO A 188 -17.78 19.81 -9.38
CA PRO A 188 -18.44 19.72 -8.10
C PRO A 188 -19.97 19.79 -8.28
N PHE A 189 -20.67 18.83 -7.67
CA PHE A 189 -22.13 18.69 -7.72
C PHE A 189 -22.91 19.87 -7.09
N SER A 190 -22.24 20.94 -6.64
CA SER A 190 -22.86 22.05 -5.90
C SER A 190 -23.77 22.96 -6.74
N LYS A 191 -23.77 22.79 -8.06
CA LYS A 191 -24.88 23.21 -8.91
C LYS A 191 -25.29 21.99 -9.71
N ALA A 192 -26.39 21.35 -9.32
CA ALA A 192 -27.24 20.74 -10.32
C ALA A 192 -27.52 21.86 -11.33
N MET A 193 -26.76 21.87 -12.42
CA MET A 193 -26.94 22.83 -13.49
C MET A 193 -28.42 22.77 -13.82
N SER A 194 -29.11 23.89 -13.67
CA SER A 194 -30.47 23.99 -14.18
C SER A 194 -30.43 23.57 -15.64
N SER A 195 -31.52 23.02 -16.18
CA SER A 195 -31.56 22.70 -17.62
C SER A 195 -31.18 23.90 -18.50
N SER A 196 -31.34 25.12 -17.99
CA SER A 196 -30.90 26.39 -18.58
C SER A 196 -29.37 26.55 -18.62
N ASP A 197 -28.63 26.04 -17.64
CA ASP A 197 -27.18 26.27 -17.51
C ASP A 197 -26.37 25.32 -18.41
N MET A 198 -26.94 24.19 -18.82
CA MET A 198 -26.31 23.27 -19.79
C MET A 198 -26.34 23.78 -21.23
N ILE A 199 -26.91 24.98 -21.44
CA ILE A 199 -26.97 25.67 -22.72
C ILE A 199 -25.73 26.59 -22.80
N PRO A 200 -24.86 26.44 -23.83
CA PRO A 200 -23.70 27.32 -24.02
C PRO A 200 -24.08 28.81 -23.98
N GLU A 201 -23.27 29.66 -23.34
CA GLU A 201 -23.51 31.11 -23.32
C GLU A 201 -23.60 31.67 -24.75
N GLY A 202 -24.75 32.27 -25.07
CA GLY A 202 -25.08 32.76 -26.41
C GLY A 202 -25.95 31.83 -27.25
N GLU A 203 -26.23 30.59 -26.80
CA GLU A 203 -27.28 29.77 -27.41
C GLU A 203 -28.66 30.11 -26.79
N PRO A 204 -29.70 30.27 -27.61
CA PRO A 204 -31.02 30.62 -27.13
C PRO A 204 -31.61 29.56 -26.20
N ASP A 205 -32.07 30.01 -25.03
CA ASP A 205 -32.78 29.20 -24.04
C ASP A 205 -34.08 28.63 -24.64
N THR A 206 -34.45 27.44 -24.21
CA THR A 206 -35.57 26.62 -24.67
C THR A 206 -35.31 25.75 -25.91
N LEU A 207 -35.59 24.46 -25.72
CA LEU A 207 -35.89 23.47 -26.75
C LEU A 207 -36.73 24.01 -27.92
N ASN A 208 -37.53 25.05 -27.70
CA ASN A 208 -38.40 25.71 -28.69
C ASN A 208 -37.65 26.64 -29.67
N GLN A 209 -36.53 27.27 -29.27
CA GLN A 209 -35.69 28.04 -30.19
C GLN A 209 -34.74 27.16 -31.00
N LYS A 210 -34.15 26.11 -30.41
CA LYS A 210 -33.39 25.09 -31.16
C LYS A 210 -34.29 24.30 -32.12
N LYS A 211 -35.56 24.09 -31.75
CA LYS A 211 -36.62 23.64 -32.68
C LYS A 211 -36.79 24.64 -33.83
N ARG A 212 -36.89 25.96 -33.56
CA ARG A 212 -36.99 27.01 -34.59
C ARG A 212 -35.75 27.09 -35.51
N GLU A 213 -34.54 26.92 -34.99
CA GLU A 213 -33.33 26.86 -35.84
C GLU A 213 -33.23 25.58 -36.68
N LEU A 214 -33.65 24.43 -36.14
CA LEU A 214 -33.86 23.21 -36.94
C LEU A 214 -34.97 23.38 -37.98
N PHE A 215 -35.93 24.28 -37.75
CA PHE A 215 -36.98 24.67 -38.71
C PHE A 215 -36.44 25.55 -39.84
N GLU A 216 -35.47 26.44 -39.57
CA GLU A 216 -34.90 27.36 -40.57
C GLU A 216 -33.73 26.75 -41.34
N ARG A 217 -32.97 25.81 -40.74
CA ARG A 217 -32.17 24.87 -41.51
C ARG A 217 -33.10 23.88 -42.20
N THR A 218 -33.62 24.28 -43.36
CA THR A 218 -33.98 23.36 -44.43
C THR A 218 -32.74 22.52 -44.79
N GLU A 219 -32.42 21.52 -43.97
CA GLU A 219 -31.46 20.50 -44.37
C GLU A 219 -32.08 19.77 -45.55
N LYS A 220 -31.63 20.15 -46.75
CA LYS A 220 -31.83 19.43 -48.01
C LYS A 220 -31.08 18.08 -47.97
N GLY A 221 -31.28 17.31 -46.90
CA GLY A 221 -30.91 15.91 -46.82
C GLY A 221 -32.18 15.09 -47.02
N GLU A 222 -32.15 14.11 -47.93
CA GLU A 222 -33.29 13.32 -48.39
C GLU A 222 -34.07 12.56 -47.28
N ASN A 223 -33.59 12.57 -46.04
CA ASN A 223 -34.09 11.76 -44.93
C ASN A 223 -35.08 12.46 -43.96
N PHE A 224 -35.44 13.73 -44.15
CA PHE A 224 -36.25 14.50 -43.18
C PHE A 224 -37.41 15.34 -43.77
N LYS A 225 -37.88 15.04 -44.99
CA LYS A 225 -38.84 15.92 -45.69
C LYS A 225 -40.22 16.14 -45.05
N ASP A 226 -40.67 15.38 -44.06
CA ASP A 226 -42.01 15.57 -43.45
C ASP A 226 -42.04 15.42 -41.93
N LEU A 227 -41.37 16.31 -41.18
CA LEU A 227 -41.58 16.43 -39.73
C LEU A 227 -42.14 17.82 -39.38
N ARG A 228 -43.47 17.98 -39.42
CA ARG A 228 -44.14 19.20 -38.93
C ARG A 228 -44.39 19.07 -37.44
N LEU A 229 -43.76 19.89 -36.62
CA LEU A 229 -43.80 19.77 -35.15
C LEU A 229 -45.21 19.97 -34.55
N SER A 230 -46.17 20.56 -35.26
CA SER A 230 -47.58 20.70 -34.83
C SER A 230 -48.40 19.42 -34.96
N ASP A 231 -47.92 18.44 -35.73
CA ASP A 231 -48.62 17.18 -35.97
C ASP A 231 -48.26 16.12 -34.91
N ARG A 232 -49.28 15.59 -34.23
CA ARG A 232 -49.16 14.55 -33.20
C ARG A 232 -48.43 13.30 -33.73
N ARG A 233 -48.59 12.98 -35.02
CA ARG A 233 -47.92 11.83 -35.66
C ARG A 233 -46.43 12.09 -35.91
N SER A 234 -46.08 13.31 -36.32
CA SER A 234 -44.69 13.75 -36.50
C SER A 234 -43.94 13.83 -35.17
N GLN A 235 -44.59 14.30 -34.11
CA GLN A 235 -44.04 14.28 -32.74
C GLN A 235 -43.83 12.85 -32.22
N ALA A 236 -44.75 11.92 -32.50
CA ALA A 236 -44.60 10.52 -32.14
C ALA A 236 -43.41 9.87 -32.87
N LYS A 237 -43.22 10.15 -34.17
CA LYS A 237 -42.06 9.70 -34.94
C LYS A 237 -40.73 10.24 -34.38
N LEU A 238 -40.69 11.52 -33.98
CA LEU A 238 -39.51 12.11 -33.34
C LEU A 238 -39.20 11.46 -31.99
N ARG A 239 -40.21 11.31 -31.11
CA ARG A 239 -40.06 10.61 -29.82
C ARG A 239 -39.60 9.16 -30.01
N PHE A 240 -40.13 8.48 -31.03
CA PHE A 240 -39.71 7.12 -31.38
C PHE A 240 -38.24 7.08 -31.81
N LYS A 241 -37.78 7.98 -32.70
CA LYS A 241 -36.37 8.07 -33.11
C LYS A 241 -35.44 8.38 -31.92
N ILE A 242 -35.83 9.29 -31.03
CA ILE A 242 -35.06 9.60 -29.81
C ILE A 242 -34.99 8.37 -28.92
N ARG A 243 -36.12 7.71 -28.64
CA ARG A 243 -36.14 6.48 -27.84
C ARG A 243 -35.28 5.38 -28.46
N GLN A 244 -35.38 5.17 -29.77
CA GLN A 244 -34.55 4.17 -30.47
C GLN A 244 -33.06 4.48 -30.33
N ARG A 245 -32.66 5.76 -30.38
CA ARG A 245 -31.28 6.17 -30.11
C ARG A 245 -30.88 5.93 -28.66
N LEU A 246 -31.72 6.28 -27.69
CA LEU A 246 -31.45 6.06 -26.26
C LEU A 246 -31.35 4.57 -25.92
N LEU A 247 -32.24 3.73 -26.46
CA LEU A 247 -32.19 2.28 -26.29
C LEU A 247 -30.90 1.69 -26.88
N LYS A 248 -30.45 2.18 -28.05
CA LYS A 248 -29.18 1.75 -28.66
C LYS A 248 -27.97 1.99 -27.75
N PHE A 249 -27.97 3.08 -26.97
CA PHE A 249 -26.86 3.47 -26.08
C PHE A 249 -27.19 3.29 -24.59
N GLN A 250 -28.22 2.50 -24.26
CA GLN A 250 -28.74 2.39 -22.89
C GLN A 250 -27.65 1.91 -21.91
N ARG A 251 -26.81 0.94 -22.33
CA ARG A 251 -25.73 0.41 -21.48
C ARG A 251 -24.66 1.46 -21.18
N GLN A 252 -24.23 2.23 -22.19
CA GLN A 252 -23.23 3.27 -22.02
C GLN A 252 -23.73 4.40 -21.12
N LEU A 253 -25.00 4.82 -21.31
CA LEU A 253 -25.64 5.82 -20.47
C LEU A 253 -25.81 5.34 -19.02
N ALA A 254 -26.14 4.07 -18.83
CA ALA A 254 -26.27 3.48 -17.49
C ALA A 254 -24.93 3.50 -16.73
N VAL A 255 -23.81 3.19 -17.39
CA VAL A 255 -22.47 3.27 -16.76
C VAL A 255 -22.13 4.71 -16.39
N ALA A 256 -22.31 5.67 -17.30
CA ALA A 256 -22.03 7.08 -17.01
C ALA A 256 -22.87 7.60 -15.83
N ASN A 257 -24.16 7.24 -15.78
CA ASN A 257 -25.04 7.61 -14.67
C ASN A 257 -24.62 6.93 -13.36
N ALA A 258 -24.28 5.63 -13.38
CA ALA A 258 -23.81 4.91 -12.20
C ALA A 258 -22.50 5.50 -11.65
N VAL A 259 -21.58 5.91 -12.54
CA VAL A 259 -20.33 6.57 -12.17
C VAL A 259 -20.61 7.90 -11.47
N ALA A 260 -21.48 8.74 -12.04
CA ALA A 260 -21.87 10.05 -11.49
C ALA A 260 -22.64 9.94 -10.17
N THR A 261 -23.50 8.92 -10.03
CA THR A 261 -24.29 8.67 -8.81
C THR A 261 -23.53 7.86 -7.75
N ARG A 262 -22.26 7.49 -8.02
CA ARG A 262 -21.40 6.69 -7.13
C ARG A 262 -22.03 5.35 -6.72
N THR A 263 -22.75 4.70 -7.64
CA THR A 263 -23.39 3.39 -7.41
C THR A 263 -22.66 2.25 -8.14
N VAL A 264 -21.37 2.41 -8.40
CA VAL A 264 -20.55 1.39 -9.05
C VAL A 264 -19.96 0.48 -7.98
N LEU A 265 -20.25 -0.81 -8.06
CA LEU A 265 -19.60 -1.82 -7.24
C LEU A 265 -18.33 -2.29 -7.98
N TYR A 266 -17.16 -2.06 -7.38
CA TYR A 266 -15.89 -2.46 -7.97
C TYR A 266 -15.80 -3.99 -8.07
N SER A 267 -15.46 -4.52 -9.25
CA SER A 267 -15.13 -5.94 -9.42
C SER A 267 -13.67 -6.22 -9.02
N ALA A 268 -13.26 -7.49 -8.98
CA ALA A 268 -11.87 -7.86 -8.75
C ALA A 268 -10.93 -7.33 -9.86
N ASP A 269 -11.41 -7.27 -11.11
CA ASP A 269 -10.64 -6.72 -12.23
C ASP A 269 -10.46 -5.20 -12.10
N ASP A 270 -11.52 -4.50 -11.69
CA ASP A 270 -11.45 -3.06 -11.38
C ASP A 270 -10.52 -2.81 -10.19
N ALA A 271 -10.58 -3.64 -9.15
CA ALA A 271 -9.74 -3.54 -7.96
C ALA A 271 -8.25 -3.72 -8.29
N ILE A 272 -7.90 -4.67 -9.18
CA ILE A 272 -6.53 -4.84 -9.68
C ILE A 272 -6.05 -3.56 -10.37
N GLY A 273 -6.85 -3.03 -11.30
CA GLY A 273 -6.49 -1.81 -12.02
C GLY A 273 -6.40 -0.59 -11.09
N TYR A 274 -7.33 -0.48 -10.14
CA TYR A 274 -7.37 0.57 -9.12
C TYR A 274 -6.11 0.54 -8.25
N PHE A 275 -5.77 -0.61 -7.68
CA PHE A 275 -4.58 -0.76 -6.83
C PHE A 275 -3.28 -0.49 -7.59
N LEU A 276 -3.13 -1.03 -8.80
CA LEU A 276 -1.91 -0.86 -9.58
C LEU A 276 -1.71 0.58 -10.08
N PHE A 277 -2.80 1.33 -10.28
CA PHE A 277 -2.73 2.72 -10.71
C PHE A 277 -2.65 3.71 -9.54
N ARG A 278 -3.52 3.54 -8.54
CA ARG A 278 -3.66 4.48 -7.39
C ARG A 278 -2.85 4.09 -6.17
N GLY A 279 -2.39 2.85 -6.05
CA GLY A 279 -1.68 2.33 -4.87
C GLY A 279 -0.55 3.23 -4.37
N PRO A 280 0.42 3.62 -5.22
CA PRO A 280 1.50 4.52 -4.81
C PRO A 280 1.02 5.91 -4.39
N ALA A 281 0.01 6.45 -5.08
CA ALA A 281 -0.55 7.77 -4.77
C ALA A 281 -1.27 7.78 -3.41
N MET A 282 -2.10 6.76 -3.15
CA MET A 282 -2.80 6.61 -1.87
C MET A 282 -1.81 6.34 -0.74
N TYR A 283 -0.82 5.48 -0.97
CA TYR A 283 0.25 5.20 0.00
C TYR A 283 0.99 6.49 0.42
N ALA A 284 1.36 7.34 -0.55
CA ALA A 284 2.00 8.61 -0.27
C ALA A 284 1.08 9.60 0.47
N GLY A 285 -0.19 9.69 0.06
CA GLY A 285 -1.18 10.54 0.71
C GLY A 285 -1.42 10.18 2.17
N VAL A 286 -1.54 8.88 2.48
CA VAL A 286 -1.70 8.40 3.86
C VAL A 286 -0.41 8.61 4.67
N HIS A 287 0.76 8.32 4.10
CA HIS A 287 2.06 8.57 4.76
C HIS A 287 2.20 10.04 5.17
N ARG A 288 1.81 10.98 4.31
CA ARG A 288 1.86 12.42 4.61
C ARG A 288 1.01 12.77 5.84
N VAL A 289 -0.19 12.23 5.96
CA VAL A 289 -1.10 12.51 7.09
C VAL A 289 -0.59 11.85 8.37
N LEU A 290 -0.20 10.58 8.32
CA LEU A 290 0.29 9.86 9.49
C LEU A 290 1.66 10.37 9.97
N PHE A 291 2.49 10.89 9.07
CA PHE A 291 3.74 11.57 9.42
C PHE A 291 3.48 12.83 10.26
N GLU A 292 2.52 13.67 9.84
CA GLU A 292 2.12 14.84 10.62
C GLU A 292 1.44 14.45 11.93
N LEU A 293 0.57 13.43 11.93
CA LEU A 293 -0.06 12.91 13.14
C LEU A 293 1.01 12.48 14.16
N SER A 294 2.03 11.75 13.72
CA SER A 294 3.11 11.30 14.60
C SER A 294 3.85 12.46 15.25
N LYS A 295 3.98 13.59 14.55
CA LYS A 295 4.64 14.80 15.07
C LYS A 295 3.77 15.55 16.06
N GLN A 296 2.48 15.69 15.76
CA GLN A 296 1.54 16.46 16.58
C GLN A 296 1.15 15.69 17.84
N LEU A 297 1.02 14.37 17.76
CA LEU A 297 0.56 13.49 18.85
C LEU A 297 1.55 12.33 19.08
N PRO A 298 2.77 12.60 19.60
CA PRO A 298 3.83 11.59 19.72
C PRO A 298 3.50 10.45 20.70
N HIS A 299 2.63 10.71 21.69
CA HIS A 299 2.20 9.72 22.67
C HIS A 299 0.98 8.89 22.21
N PHE A 300 0.41 9.19 21.05
CA PHE A 300 -0.74 8.45 20.54
C PHE A 300 -0.28 7.10 19.97
N VAL A 301 -0.77 6.01 20.58
CA VAL A 301 -0.49 4.64 20.16
C VAL A 301 -1.83 3.91 20.02
N PRO A 302 -2.39 3.79 18.80
CA PRO A 302 -3.68 3.15 18.60
C PRO A 302 -3.55 1.64 18.82
N LYS A 303 -4.21 1.10 19.84
CA LYS A 303 -4.30 -0.35 20.06
C LYS A 303 -5.37 -0.96 19.15
N THR A 304 -6.48 -0.23 18.97
CA THR A 304 -7.58 -0.62 18.08
C THR A 304 -7.72 0.36 16.91
N MET A 305 -7.93 -0.16 15.70
CA MET A 305 -8.07 0.64 14.49
C MET A 305 -9.28 0.21 13.66
N LEU A 306 -10.07 1.18 13.20
CA LEU A 306 -11.12 1.01 12.21
C LEU A 306 -10.73 1.69 10.90
N ASP A 307 -10.82 0.99 9.78
CA ASP A 307 -10.62 1.55 8.45
C ASP A 307 -11.94 1.49 7.65
N PHE A 308 -12.57 2.64 7.51
CA PHE A 308 -13.85 2.78 6.82
C PHE A 308 -13.64 2.92 5.30
N GLY A 309 -14.16 1.97 4.53
CA GLY A 309 -13.91 1.89 3.10
C GLY A 309 -12.45 1.52 2.82
N SER A 310 -11.96 0.48 3.51
CA SER A 310 -10.54 0.10 3.51
C SER A 310 -10.04 -0.25 2.11
N GLY A 311 -10.92 -0.68 1.20
CA GLY A 311 -10.61 -0.95 -0.19
C GLY A 311 -9.45 -1.94 -0.33
N THR A 312 -8.29 -1.44 -0.73
CA THR A 312 -7.07 -2.23 -0.94
C THR A 312 -6.17 -2.36 0.29
N GLY A 313 -6.56 -1.80 1.44
CA GLY A 313 -5.82 -1.88 2.71
C GLY A 313 -4.55 -1.02 2.77
N THR A 314 -4.38 -0.03 1.90
CA THR A 314 -3.18 0.83 1.90
C THR A 314 -3.05 1.65 3.18
N SER A 315 -4.16 2.14 3.72
CA SER A 315 -4.23 2.88 4.99
C SER A 315 -3.77 2.04 6.17
N ILE A 316 -4.25 0.80 6.26
CA ILE A 316 -3.86 -0.15 7.31
C ILE A 316 -2.37 -0.49 7.20
N LEU A 317 -1.86 -0.75 6.00
CA LEU A 317 -0.43 -1.05 5.81
C LEU A 317 0.45 0.11 6.28
N VAL A 318 0.14 1.35 5.88
CA VAL A 318 0.92 2.52 6.32
C VAL A 318 0.79 2.75 7.83
N ALA A 319 -0.39 2.55 8.42
CA ALA A 319 -0.55 2.61 9.87
C ALA A 319 0.38 1.59 10.57
N LYS A 320 0.48 0.37 10.03
CA LYS A 320 1.42 -0.64 10.54
C LYS A 320 2.88 -0.16 10.44
N GLU A 321 3.27 0.41 9.31
CA GLU A 321 4.64 0.93 9.12
C GLU A 321 4.99 2.11 10.05
N VAL A 322 4.01 2.97 10.36
CA VAL A 322 4.21 4.19 11.15
C VAL A 322 4.22 3.92 12.66
N PHE A 323 3.31 3.05 13.13
CA PHE A 323 3.17 2.74 14.55
C PHE A 323 3.98 1.51 14.97
N ASP A 324 4.20 0.54 14.07
CA ASP A 324 4.88 -0.73 14.38
C ASP A 324 5.86 -1.20 13.28
N PRO A 325 6.92 -0.42 13.01
CA PRO A 325 7.89 -0.77 11.97
C PRO A 325 8.70 -2.04 12.28
N SER A 326 8.70 -2.53 13.52
CA SER A 326 9.54 -3.65 13.95
C SER A 326 8.96 -5.03 13.64
N THR A 327 7.63 -5.14 13.46
CA THR A 327 6.93 -6.42 13.27
C THR A 327 6.50 -6.70 11.82
N LEU A 328 6.90 -5.82 10.89
CA LEU A 328 6.71 -6.00 9.45
C LEU A 328 7.48 -7.23 8.93
N ALA A 329 6.98 -7.85 7.87
CA ALA A 329 7.66 -8.95 7.20
C ALA A 329 8.96 -8.48 6.53
N TYR A 330 8.94 -7.28 5.95
CA TYR A 330 10.09 -6.68 5.29
C TYR A 330 10.56 -5.41 6.02
N PRO A 331 11.88 -5.18 6.13
CA PRO A 331 12.41 -4.00 6.79
C PRO A 331 12.15 -2.73 5.95
N LEU A 332 11.86 -1.61 6.62
CA LEU A 332 11.71 -0.32 5.95
C LEU A 332 13.07 0.21 5.44
N TYR A 333 13.01 1.10 4.44
CA TYR A 333 14.18 1.87 4.03
C TYR A 333 14.52 2.94 5.08
N ARG A 334 15.33 2.54 6.06
CA ARG A 334 15.77 3.35 7.21
C ARG A 334 16.42 4.70 6.87
N ASN A 335 16.91 4.90 5.65
CA ASN A 335 17.57 6.14 5.23
C ASN A 335 16.60 7.22 4.72
N LEU A 336 15.30 6.92 4.65
CA LEU A 336 14.27 7.84 4.17
C LEU A 336 13.69 8.66 5.32
N ARG A 337 13.25 9.89 5.04
CA ARG A 337 12.61 10.76 6.04
C ARG A 337 11.29 10.19 6.55
N GLN A 338 10.51 9.51 5.70
CA GLN A 338 9.22 8.91 6.05
C GLN A 338 9.28 7.89 7.20
N THR A 339 10.47 7.33 7.51
CA THR A 339 10.65 6.35 8.58
C THR A 339 11.03 6.97 9.93
N MET A 340 11.26 8.29 9.98
CA MET A 340 11.53 9.03 11.21
C MET A 340 10.22 9.62 11.77
N THR A 341 9.43 8.78 12.42
CA THR A 341 8.18 9.17 13.09
C THR A 341 8.44 9.56 14.55
N LEU A 342 7.62 10.42 15.15
CA LEU A 342 7.81 10.82 16.57
C LEU A 342 6.97 9.99 17.56
N ASN A 343 6.35 8.90 17.10
CA ASN A 343 5.55 8.00 17.92
C ASN A 343 6.42 7.27 18.95
N GLU A 344 5.95 7.15 20.19
CA GLU A 344 6.65 6.39 21.23
C GLU A 344 6.78 4.89 20.90
N SER A 345 5.78 4.31 20.24
CA SER A 345 5.81 2.89 19.83
C SER A 345 6.93 2.59 18.82
N ALA A 346 7.21 3.54 17.91
CA ALA A 346 8.26 3.42 16.90
C ALA A 346 9.65 3.83 17.42
N LYS A 347 9.71 4.58 18.53
CA LYS A 347 10.96 5.11 19.10
C LYS A 347 11.94 4.02 19.51
N GLN A 348 11.45 2.90 20.06
CA GLN A 348 12.32 1.77 20.40
C GLN A 348 13.00 1.18 19.14
N HIS A 349 12.24 1.05 18.05
CA HIS A 349 12.78 0.59 16.77
C HIS A 349 13.83 1.56 16.22
N GLN A 350 13.56 2.87 16.21
CA GLN A 350 14.51 3.89 15.75
C GLN A 350 15.78 3.92 16.60
N ASN A 351 15.66 3.87 17.94
CA ASN A 351 16.80 3.77 18.84
C ASN A 351 17.67 2.55 18.56
N LYS A 352 17.06 1.40 18.26
CA LYS A 352 17.79 0.18 17.89
C LYS A 352 18.57 0.37 16.58
N GLU A 353 17.96 0.98 15.57
CA GLU A 353 18.59 1.31 14.28
C GLU A 353 19.73 2.33 14.44
N LEU A 354 19.56 3.32 15.32
CA LEU A 354 20.58 4.31 15.67
C LEU A 354 21.75 3.67 16.42
N ARG A 355 21.48 2.81 17.42
CA ARG A 355 22.53 2.06 18.14
C ARG A 355 23.30 1.15 17.20
N TYR A 356 22.64 0.55 16.20
CA TYR A 356 23.33 -0.23 15.16
C TYR A 356 24.33 0.62 14.37
N ASP A 357 23.95 1.85 13.99
CA ASP A 357 24.85 2.80 13.31
C ASP A 357 26.03 3.22 14.19
N LEU A 358 25.76 3.56 15.46
CA LEU A 358 26.80 3.97 16.42
C LEU A 358 27.82 2.85 16.67
N LYS A 359 27.34 1.65 17.02
CA LYS A 359 28.22 0.49 17.24
C LYS A 359 29.04 0.13 16.01
N ARG A 360 28.46 0.27 14.82
CA ARG A 360 29.20 0.00 13.57
C ARG A 360 30.38 0.96 13.38
N LEU A 361 30.26 2.21 13.81
CA LEU A 361 31.34 3.18 13.74
C LEU A 361 32.39 2.97 14.85
N GLU A 362 31.97 2.45 16.00
CA GLU A 362 32.83 2.06 17.12
C GLU A 362 33.59 0.75 16.88
N ARG A 363 33.11 -0.11 15.96
CA ARG A 363 33.67 -1.44 15.63
C ARG A 363 35.11 -1.44 15.11
N ASN A 364 35.70 -0.29 14.80
CA ASN A 364 37.14 -0.22 14.51
C ASN A 364 38.01 -0.64 15.71
N ASN A 365 37.45 -0.61 16.93
CA ASN A 365 38.11 -1.06 18.16
C ASN A 365 37.72 -2.50 18.60
N GLU A 366 36.54 -2.99 18.21
CA GLU A 366 36.00 -4.32 18.60
C GLU A 366 36.46 -5.48 17.72
N GLU A 367 36.85 -5.22 16.46
CA GLU A 367 37.41 -6.26 15.57
C GLU A 367 38.64 -6.94 16.19
N LYS A 368 39.40 -6.21 17.02
CA LYS A 368 40.53 -6.74 17.81
C LYS A 368 40.12 -7.62 19.00
N LYS A 369 38.88 -7.51 19.51
CA LYS A 369 38.31 -8.40 20.54
C LYS A 369 37.64 -9.62 19.90
N ARG A 370 36.93 -9.42 18.78
CA ARG A 370 36.26 -10.48 18.03
C ARG A 370 37.24 -11.49 17.42
N ALA A 371 38.41 -11.03 16.96
CA ALA A 371 39.49 -11.92 16.52
C ALA A 371 40.01 -12.84 17.64
N ARG A 372 40.07 -12.34 18.89
CA ARG A 372 40.47 -13.15 20.06
C ARG A 372 39.41 -14.18 20.43
N PHE A 373 38.14 -13.80 20.43
CA PHE A 373 37.03 -14.72 20.68
C PHE A 373 36.94 -15.83 19.62
N MET A 374 37.07 -15.47 18.33
CA MET A 374 37.09 -16.44 17.23
C MET A 374 38.29 -17.40 17.29
N ALA A 375 39.44 -16.93 17.79
CA ALA A 375 40.60 -17.79 18.02
C ALA A 375 40.36 -18.81 19.15
N VAL A 376 39.77 -18.38 20.28
CA VAL A 376 39.44 -19.28 21.40
C VAL A 376 38.36 -20.28 21.02
N ALA A 377 37.30 -19.84 20.33
CA ALA A 377 36.24 -20.73 19.83
C ALA A 377 36.76 -21.77 18.82
N ALA A 378 37.69 -21.38 17.93
CA ALA A 378 38.31 -22.30 17.00
C ALA A 378 39.22 -23.34 17.66
N LEU A 379 39.87 -23.01 18.78
CA LEU A 379 40.67 -23.95 19.58
C LEU A 379 39.78 -24.96 20.34
N LEU A 380 38.60 -24.50 20.78
CA LEU A 380 37.58 -25.32 21.42
C LEU A 380 36.95 -26.33 20.44
N GLU A 381 36.58 -25.90 19.22
CA GLU A 381 36.03 -26.80 18.20
C GLU A 381 37.07 -27.80 17.64
N ARG A 382 38.36 -27.45 17.68
CA ARG A 382 39.46 -28.37 17.32
C ARG A 382 39.77 -29.40 18.41
N GLY A 383 39.14 -29.30 19.58
CA GLY A 383 39.36 -30.19 20.72
C GLY A 383 40.72 -30.02 21.40
N GLU A 384 41.42 -28.90 21.15
CA GLU A 384 42.75 -28.63 21.71
C GLU A 384 42.66 -28.11 23.16
N ILE A 385 41.48 -27.66 23.60
CA ILE A 385 41.22 -27.15 24.95
C ILE A 385 39.92 -27.76 25.48
N ASP A 386 39.99 -28.35 26.68
CA ASP A 386 38.82 -28.88 27.37
C ASP A 386 38.03 -27.71 28.02
N PRO A 387 36.71 -27.54 27.75
CA PRO A 387 35.90 -26.47 28.33
C PRO A 387 35.94 -26.43 29.87
N MET A 388 36.25 -27.56 30.52
CA MET A 388 36.41 -27.68 31.97
C MET A 388 37.71 -27.08 32.51
N GLN A 389 38.66 -26.69 31.66
CA GLN A 389 39.94 -26.10 32.04
C GLN A 389 39.97 -24.58 31.93
N LEU A 390 38.91 -23.97 31.38
CA LEU A 390 38.81 -22.51 31.27
C LEU A 390 38.50 -21.88 32.63
N PRO A 391 39.03 -20.69 32.96
CA PRO A 391 38.61 -19.93 34.14
C PRO A 391 37.09 -19.68 34.12
N ASP A 392 36.46 -19.70 35.29
CA ASP A 392 34.99 -19.58 35.43
C ASP A 392 34.44 -18.29 34.78
N ASP A 393 35.18 -17.19 34.90
CA ASP A 393 34.82 -15.91 34.30
C ASP A 393 34.76 -15.99 32.76
N LEU A 394 35.70 -16.73 32.15
CA LEU A 394 35.76 -16.92 30.70
C LEU A 394 34.63 -17.84 30.21
N ARG A 395 34.26 -18.86 31.00
CA ARG A 395 33.12 -19.75 30.68
C ARG A 395 31.79 -19.00 30.72
N ARG A 396 31.58 -18.14 31.72
CA ARG A 396 30.39 -17.28 31.81
C ARG A 396 30.32 -16.32 30.63
N GLU A 397 31.42 -15.67 30.28
CA GLU A 397 31.47 -14.77 29.13
C GLU A 397 31.16 -15.50 27.80
N ILE A 398 31.68 -16.71 27.62
CA ILE A 398 31.37 -17.54 26.43
C ILE A 398 29.90 -17.97 26.41
N ALA A 399 29.34 -18.40 27.54
CA ALA A 399 27.94 -18.79 27.64
C ALA A 399 26.98 -17.62 27.36
N ASP A 400 27.29 -16.42 27.88
CA ASP A 400 26.53 -15.20 27.61
C ASP A 400 26.63 -14.81 26.14
N VAL A 401 27.81 -14.84 25.53
CA VAL A 401 27.95 -14.55 24.09
C VAL A 401 27.21 -15.57 23.24
N ALA A 402 27.22 -16.86 23.61
CA ALA A 402 26.51 -17.92 22.90
C ALA A 402 24.99 -17.76 22.97
N SER A 403 24.44 -17.43 24.15
CA SER A 403 23.01 -17.18 24.32
C SER A 403 22.55 -15.95 23.53
N HIS A 404 23.32 -14.86 23.57
CA HIS A 404 23.07 -13.66 22.76
C HIS A 404 23.16 -13.95 21.25
N ALA A 405 24.12 -14.78 20.83
CA ALA A 405 24.28 -15.20 19.44
C ALA A 405 23.11 -16.08 18.97
N ALA A 406 22.62 -17.01 19.79
CA ALA A 406 21.45 -17.83 19.50
C ALA A 406 20.19 -16.98 19.36
N ALA A 407 19.94 -16.07 20.31
CA ALA A 407 18.82 -15.13 20.24
C ALA A 407 18.92 -14.20 19.00
N ALA A 408 20.13 -13.75 18.65
CA ALA A 408 20.37 -12.97 17.45
C ALA A 408 20.14 -13.79 16.17
N LYS A 409 20.53 -15.07 16.14
CA LYS A 409 20.30 -16.00 15.02
C LYS A 409 18.81 -16.24 14.80
N ALA A 410 18.04 -16.50 15.85
CA ALA A 410 16.59 -16.64 15.76
C ALA A 410 15.92 -15.38 15.19
N ARG A 411 16.30 -14.19 15.68
CA ARG A 411 15.81 -12.91 15.13
C ARG A 411 16.21 -12.72 13.66
N ARG A 412 17.44 -13.09 13.29
CA ARG A 412 17.94 -13.00 11.92
C ARG A 412 17.14 -13.90 10.98
N LEU A 413 16.88 -15.14 11.38
CA LEU A 413 16.06 -16.09 10.62
C LEU A 413 14.64 -15.56 10.40
N ARG A 414 14.00 -14.95 11.41
CA ARG A 414 12.70 -14.28 11.24
C ARG A 414 12.76 -13.13 10.23
N GLN A 415 13.79 -12.30 10.28
CA GLN A 415 13.96 -11.18 9.34
C GLN A 415 14.31 -11.63 7.91
N GLU A 416 15.05 -12.72 7.75
CA GLU A 416 15.45 -13.28 6.46
C GLU A 416 14.33 -14.11 5.80
N SER A 417 13.50 -14.78 6.60
CA SER A 417 12.37 -15.58 6.12
C SER A 417 11.16 -14.73 5.71
N HIS A 418 11.05 -13.50 6.24
CA HIS A 418 9.91 -12.61 6.03
C HIS A 418 8.57 -13.24 6.46
N ALA A 419 8.62 -14.17 7.43
CA ALA A 419 7.46 -14.88 7.95
C ALA A 419 7.56 -15.03 9.47
N ARG A 420 6.41 -14.86 10.15
CA ARG A 420 6.30 -15.15 11.59
C ARG A 420 6.25 -16.67 11.81
N HIS A 421 6.60 -17.11 13.02
CA HIS A 421 6.57 -18.52 13.43
C HIS A 421 7.45 -19.48 12.62
N GLN A 422 8.47 -18.96 11.94
CA GLN A 422 9.42 -19.78 11.18
C GLN A 422 10.14 -20.82 12.04
N GLU A 423 10.30 -20.56 13.34
CA GLU A 423 10.85 -21.52 14.31
C GLU A 423 10.12 -22.87 14.37
N LEU A 424 8.83 -22.92 14.02
CA LEU A 424 8.06 -24.18 13.97
C LEU A 424 8.22 -24.94 12.65
N VAL A 425 8.65 -24.25 11.59
CA VAL A 425 8.88 -24.82 10.26
C VAL A 425 10.26 -25.46 10.16
N ASP A 426 11.21 -24.92 10.93
CA ASP A 426 12.55 -25.47 11.02
C ASP A 426 12.49 -26.90 11.57
N GLY A 427 13.32 -27.81 11.05
CA GLY A 427 13.31 -29.24 11.41
C GLY A 427 13.85 -29.54 12.81
N THR A 428 13.77 -28.58 13.72
CA THR A 428 14.09 -28.74 15.14
C THR A 428 12.93 -29.39 15.87
N GLU A 429 13.23 -30.25 16.85
CA GLU A 429 12.21 -30.83 17.72
C GLU A 429 11.44 -29.72 18.47
N TRP A 430 10.14 -29.92 18.64
CA TRP A 430 9.28 -28.97 19.35
C TRP A 430 9.38 -29.18 20.85
N GLU A 431 9.30 -28.09 21.62
CA GLU A 431 9.23 -28.18 23.07
C GLU A 431 7.86 -28.75 23.50
N GLU A 432 7.85 -29.67 24.46
CA GLU A 432 6.65 -30.44 24.84
C GLU A 432 5.72 -29.70 25.82
N ASP A 433 6.17 -28.60 26.45
CA ASP A 433 5.56 -28.06 27.68
C ASP A 433 4.32 -27.17 27.48
N ASP A 434 4.13 -26.55 26.31
CA ASP A 434 3.00 -25.63 26.02
C ASP A 434 2.64 -25.55 24.52
N PRO A 435 2.13 -26.65 23.92
CA PRO A 435 1.90 -26.72 22.47
C PRO A 435 0.81 -25.76 21.95
N PHE A 436 -0.14 -25.36 22.79
CA PHE A 436 -1.22 -24.41 22.44
C PHE A 436 -0.95 -22.98 22.89
N SER A 437 0.19 -22.72 23.55
CA SER A 437 0.51 -21.42 24.17
C SER A 437 -0.49 -20.97 25.26
N ASP A 438 -1.28 -21.89 25.83
CA ASP A 438 -2.30 -21.58 26.84
C ASP A 438 -1.67 -21.02 28.12
N LYS A 439 -0.50 -21.55 28.53
CA LYS A 439 0.20 -21.04 29.71
C LYS A 439 0.78 -19.67 29.43
N LYS A 440 1.38 -19.49 28.25
CA LYS A 440 2.01 -18.24 27.85
C LYS A 440 1.01 -17.08 27.69
N ASP A 441 -0.15 -17.35 27.10
CA ASP A 441 -1.17 -16.32 26.84
C ASP A 441 -1.92 -15.92 28.11
N ASN A 442 -2.03 -16.82 29.10
CA ASN A 442 -2.69 -16.57 30.39
C ASN A 442 -1.71 -16.22 31.54
N GLN A 443 -0.41 -16.09 31.26
CA GLN A 443 0.58 -15.75 32.27
C GLN A 443 0.44 -14.29 32.71
N GLU A 444 0.24 -14.05 34.00
CA GLU A 444 0.24 -12.69 34.57
C GLU A 444 1.61 -12.02 34.35
N ASP A 445 1.63 -10.80 33.79
CA ASP A 445 2.88 -10.05 33.61
C ASP A 445 3.28 -9.38 34.93
N PRO A 446 4.34 -9.85 35.61
CA PRO A 446 4.77 -9.27 36.88
C PRO A 446 5.35 -7.86 36.73
N ASN A 447 5.45 -7.34 35.50
CA ASN A 447 5.89 -5.97 35.26
C ASN A 447 4.74 -4.99 35.13
N ASP A 448 3.47 -5.40 35.08
CA ASP A 448 2.35 -4.45 35.03
C ASP A 448 1.83 -4.20 36.44
N HIS A 449 2.17 -3.03 37.00
CA HIS A 449 1.75 -2.60 38.32
C HIS A 449 0.93 -1.33 38.17
N MET A 450 -0.27 -1.34 38.76
CA MET A 450 -1.12 -0.17 38.85
C MET A 450 -0.83 0.61 40.13
N GLU A 451 -1.15 1.92 40.14
CA GLU A 451 -1.04 2.73 41.36
C GLU A 451 -1.90 2.10 42.48
N GLY A 452 -1.25 1.68 43.57
CA GLY A 452 -1.88 1.00 44.71
C GLY A 452 -1.57 -0.49 44.86
N GLU A 453 -0.93 -1.12 43.87
CA GLU A 453 -0.44 -2.51 43.94
C GLU A 453 1.02 -2.61 44.44
N GLU A 454 1.68 -1.47 44.65
CA GLU A 454 3.06 -1.41 45.15
C GLU A 454 3.10 -1.60 46.68
N ASP A 455 3.51 -2.78 47.13
CA ASP A 455 3.82 -3.02 48.55
C ASP A 455 5.16 -2.36 48.91
N GLY A 456 5.11 -1.14 49.44
CA GLY A 456 6.31 -0.40 49.86
C GLY A 456 6.01 0.96 50.50
N PRO A 457 6.97 1.58 51.19
CA PRO A 457 6.76 2.89 51.80
C PRO A 457 6.39 3.91 50.71
N GLU A 458 5.28 4.64 50.91
CA GLU A 458 4.80 5.69 50.00
C GLU A 458 5.96 6.56 49.53
N GLY A 459 6.32 6.40 48.25
CA GLY A 459 7.37 7.15 47.59
C GLY A 459 6.94 8.60 47.38
N SER A 460 6.91 9.39 48.46
CA SER A 460 6.84 10.86 48.44
C SER A 460 8.13 11.44 47.85
N THR A 461 8.41 11.17 46.58
CA THR A 461 9.48 11.84 45.85
C THR A 461 8.91 12.37 44.55
N ALA A 462 8.63 13.67 44.52
CA ALA A 462 8.46 14.42 43.28
C ALA A 462 9.59 14.03 42.32
N ALA A 463 9.25 13.64 41.10
CA ALA A 463 10.18 13.11 40.10
C ALA A 463 11.42 14.01 39.98
N LYS A 464 12.56 13.58 40.52
CA LYS A 464 13.82 14.31 40.40
C LYS A 464 14.18 14.40 38.92
N LYS A 465 14.48 15.60 38.44
CA LYS A 465 14.94 15.82 37.06
C LYS A 465 16.23 15.03 36.83
N LYS A 466 16.16 13.96 36.04
CA LYS A 466 17.33 13.17 35.65
C LYS A 466 18.40 14.02 34.98
N THR A 467 19.65 13.87 35.41
CA THR A 467 20.85 14.41 34.80
C THR A 467 21.07 13.84 33.39
N TRP A 468 21.94 14.47 32.58
CA TRP A 468 22.27 13.96 31.26
C TRP A 468 22.95 12.59 31.30
N TRP A 469 23.73 12.30 32.36
CA TRP A 469 24.38 11.01 32.55
C TRP A 469 23.36 9.89 32.84
N GLU A 470 22.42 10.13 33.76
CA GLU A 470 21.36 9.16 34.07
C GLU A 470 20.50 8.85 32.83
N LYS A 471 20.16 9.88 32.03
CA LYS A 471 19.44 9.70 30.76
C LYS A 471 20.22 8.86 29.75
N LEU A 472 21.55 9.03 29.69
CA LEU A 472 22.39 8.24 28.79
C LEU A 472 22.40 6.77 29.22
N VAL A 473 22.59 6.49 30.52
CA VAL A 473 22.57 5.13 31.08
C VAL A 473 21.22 4.44 30.85
N ASP A 474 20.11 5.14 31.06
CA ASP A 474 18.76 4.63 30.76
C ASP A 474 18.61 4.28 29.27
N MET A 475 19.16 5.11 28.38
CA MET A 475 19.15 4.86 26.94
C MET A 475 20.17 3.81 26.48
N GLU A 476 21.13 3.37 27.30
CA GLU A 476 22.07 2.30 26.93
C GLU A 476 21.58 0.93 27.40
N THR A 477 21.02 0.86 28.59
CA THR A 477 20.56 -0.38 29.23
C THR A 477 19.36 -1.01 28.52
N ASP A 478 18.53 -0.23 27.83
CA ASP A 478 17.40 -0.67 26.98
C ASP A 478 16.28 -1.46 27.68
N THR A 479 16.47 -1.88 28.94
CA THR A 479 15.52 -2.68 29.72
C THR A 479 14.19 -1.96 29.91
N ALA A 480 14.24 -0.67 30.29
CA ALA A 480 13.06 0.17 30.43
C ALA A 480 12.32 0.36 29.09
N ALA A 481 13.07 0.50 27.98
CA ALA A 481 12.47 0.65 26.65
C ALA A 481 11.81 -0.65 26.15
N GLN A 482 12.38 -1.81 26.49
CA GLN A 482 11.78 -3.13 26.22
C GLN A 482 10.50 -3.34 27.03
N LYS A 483 10.50 -2.99 28.32
CA LYS A 483 9.29 -3.00 29.15
C LYS A 483 8.22 -2.06 28.59
N ALA A 484 8.60 -0.84 28.22
CA ALA A 484 7.68 0.13 27.63
C ALA A 484 7.07 -0.37 26.31
N HIS A 485 7.86 -0.99 25.43
CA HIS A 485 7.35 -1.54 24.16
C HIS A 485 6.39 -2.72 24.37
N LYS A 486 6.62 -3.57 25.38
CA LYS A 486 5.68 -4.64 25.73
C LYS A 486 4.31 -4.11 26.13
N ARG A 487 4.24 -2.96 26.82
CA ARG A 487 2.98 -2.29 27.21
C ARG A 487 2.37 -1.50 26.05
N LEU A 488 3.21 -0.86 25.23
CA LEU A 488 2.83 -0.06 24.06
C LEU A 488 2.75 -0.93 22.80
N GLN A 489 1.80 -1.87 22.78
CA GLN A 489 1.52 -2.70 21.61
C GLN A 489 0.48 -2.03 20.71
N PRO A 490 0.90 -1.39 19.59
CA PRO A 490 -0.03 -0.82 18.62
C PRO A 490 -0.74 -1.90 17.80
N LEU A 491 -1.92 -1.54 17.28
CA LEU A 491 -2.64 -2.26 16.23
C LEU A 491 -2.83 -3.75 16.55
N GLN A 492 -3.36 -4.03 17.75
CA GLN A 492 -3.72 -5.36 18.21
C GLN A 492 -4.97 -5.86 17.49
N GLU A 493 -5.96 -4.97 17.36
CA GLU A 493 -7.22 -5.26 16.68
C GLU A 493 -7.45 -4.26 15.55
N ILE A 494 -7.74 -4.78 14.35
CA ILE A 494 -7.97 -3.96 13.17
C ILE A 494 -9.27 -4.43 12.52
N THR A 495 -10.20 -3.50 12.39
CA THR A 495 -11.47 -3.71 11.68
C THR A 495 -11.42 -2.98 10.34
N ALA A 496 -11.54 -3.71 9.24
CA ALA A 496 -11.60 -3.17 7.89
C ALA A 496 -13.02 -3.28 7.34
N ILE A 497 -13.58 -2.17 6.86
CA ILE A 497 -14.94 -2.15 6.28
C ILE A 497 -14.84 -1.96 4.78
N GLU A 498 -15.36 -2.91 3.99
CA GLU A 498 -15.41 -2.81 2.54
C GLU A 498 -16.63 -3.55 1.96
N PRO A 499 -17.56 -2.86 1.27
CA PRO A 499 -18.73 -3.51 0.69
C PRO A 499 -18.41 -4.31 -0.59
N SER A 500 -17.39 -3.93 -1.37
CA SER A 500 -17.01 -4.64 -2.59
C SER A 500 -16.22 -5.92 -2.26
N PRO A 501 -16.68 -7.11 -2.70
CA PRO A 501 -15.91 -8.34 -2.56
C PRO A 501 -14.58 -8.30 -3.33
N GLY A 502 -14.54 -7.61 -4.48
CA GLY A 502 -13.33 -7.52 -5.31
C GLY A 502 -12.24 -6.69 -4.65
N MET A 503 -12.61 -5.59 -4.01
CA MET A 503 -11.67 -4.78 -3.23
C MET A 503 -11.20 -5.54 -1.99
N MET A 504 -12.12 -6.18 -1.26
CA MET A 504 -11.82 -6.98 -0.07
C MET A 504 -10.85 -8.13 -0.35
N GLU A 505 -10.99 -8.84 -1.48
CA GLU A 505 -10.07 -9.91 -1.89
C GLU A 505 -8.65 -9.36 -2.09
N ILE A 506 -8.51 -8.27 -2.86
CA ILE A 506 -7.21 -7.63 -3.09
C ILE A 506 -6.63 -7.04 -1.81
N GLY A 507 -7.45 -6.38 -0.98
CA GLY A 507 -7.03 -5.83 0.30
C GLY A 507 -6.53 -6.90 1.27
N SER A 508 -7.22 -8.03 1.35
CA SER A 508 -6.79 -9.19 2.14
C SER A 508 -5.42 -9.68 1.68
N MET A 509 -5.19 -9.77 0.37
CA MET A 509 -3.90 -10.18 -0.19
C MET A 509 -2.74 -9.19 0.10
N VAL A 510 -3.05 -7.89 0.14
CA VAL A 510 -2.10 -6.82 0.45
C VAL A 510 -1.68 -6.90 1.92
N LEU A 511 -2.63 -7.12 2.83
CA LEU A 511 -2.40 -7.10 4.28
C LEU A 511 -1.85 -8.40 4.85
N LEU A 512 -2.09 -9.54 4.19
CA LEU A 512 -1.83 -10.89 4.71
C LEU A 512 -0.43 -11.11 5.32
N GLU A 513 0.63 -10.54 4.72
CA GLU A 513 2.02 -10.80 5.14
C GLU A 513 2.46 -9.92 6.31
N ASP A 514 2.02 -8.66 6.35
CA ASP A 514 2.53 -7.65 7.30
C ASP A 514 1.56 -7.36 8.45
N VAL A 515 0.26 -7.58 8.23
CA VAL A 515 -0.81 -7.21 9.16
C VAL A 515 -1.69 -8.43 9.45
N PRO A 516 -1.36 -9.21 10.49
CA PRO A 516 -2.19 -10.36 10.89
C PRO A 516 -3.51 -9.90 11.52
N ASN A 517 -4.48 -10.82 11.57
CA ASN A 517 -5.73 -10.70 12.35
C ASN A 517 -6.62 -9.49 12.00
N VAL A 518 -6.66 -9.10 10.72
CA VAL A 518 -7.59 -8.06 10.26
C VAL A 518 -9.01 -8.63 10.15
N THR A 519 -9.94 -8.04 10.89
CA THR A 519 -11.37 -8.39 10.84
C THR A 519 -12.05 -7.64 9.71
N TRP A 520 -12.52 -8.36 8.70
CA TRP A 520 -13.22 -7.77 7.56
C TRP A 520 -14.74 -7.76 7.77
N LYS A 521 -15.32 -6.55 7.83
CA LYS A 521 -16.77 -6.32 7.80
C LYS A 521 -17.18 -5.80 6.42
N ARG A 522 -18.36 -6.22 5.94
CA ARG A 522 -18.88 -5.75 4.64
C ARG A 522 -19.55 -4.38 4.73
N TYR A 523 -20.23 -4.11 5.84
CA TYR A 523 -21.00 -2.90 6.05
C TYR A 523 -20.75 -2.37 7.46
N LEU A 524 -20.83 -1.05 7.61
CA LEU A 524 -20.91 -0.41 8.91
C LEU A 524 -22.40 -0.37 9.31
N LEU A 525 -22.77 -1.10 10.36
CA LEU A 525 -24.11 -1.09 10.89
C LEU A 525 -24.24 -0.04 12.02
N PRO A 526 -25.43 0.52 12.28
CA PRO A 526 -25.64 1.43 13.42
C PRO A 526 -25.26 0.79 14.77
N GLU A 527 -25.41 -0.52 14.91
CA GLU A 527 -25.04 -1.28 16.11
C GLU A 527 -23.52 -1.32 16.31
N ASP A 528 -22.73 -1.19 15.23
CA ASP A 528 -21.27 -1.15 15.29
C ASP A 528 -20.75 0.18 15.90
N GLU A 529 -21.57 1.23 15.98
CA GLU A 529 -21.21 2.52 16.62
C GLU A 529 -20.93 2.36 18.12
N VAL A 530 -21.39 1.27 18.75
CA VAL A 530 -21.12 0.98 20.16
C VAL A 530 -19.65 0.59 20.38
N VAL A 531 -18.96 0.09 19.35
CA VAL A 531 -17.57 -0.34 19.45
C VAL A 531 -16.64 0.85 19.25
N GLN A 532 -16.05 1.33 20.35
CA GLN A 532 -15.06 2.41 20.30
C GLN A 532 -13.71 1.91 19.79
N HIS A 533 -13.11 2.66 18.86
CA HIS A 533 -11.78 2.40 18.34
C HIS A 533 -10.86 3.59 18.65
N ASP A 534 -9.55 3.35 18.83
CA ASP A 534 -8.61 4.43 19.12
C ASP A 534 -8.39 5.33 17.90
N LEU A 535 -8.31 4.71 16.72
CA LEU A 535 -8.09 5.35 15.42
C LEU A 535 -9.15 4.92 14.40
N VAL A 536 -9.83 5.89 13.78
CA VAL A 536 -10.71 5.68 12.63
C VAL A 536 -10.12 6.37 11.41
N ILE A 537 -9.85 5.62 10.34
CA ILE A 537 -9.38 6.16 9.07
C ILE A 537 -10.50 6.05 8.03
N ALA A 538 -10.74 7.13 7.28
CA ALA A 538 -11.59 7.14 6.10
C ALA A 538 -10.77 7.69 4.92
N ALA A 539 -9.92 6.85 4.35
CA ALA A 539 -8.98 7.24 3.30
C ALA A 539 -9.60 7.09 1.90
N TYR A 540 -9.88 8.21 1.23
CA TYR A 540 -10.51 8.24 -0.11
C TYR A 540 -11.91 7.59 -0.20
N SER A 541 -12.54 7.26 0.92
CA SER A 541 -13.83 6.54 0.98
C SER A 541 -15.05 7.48 0.97
N LEU A 542 -14.91 8.67 1.56
CA LEU A 542 -16.06 9.57 1.73
C LEU A 542 -16.60 10.09 0.40
N SER A 543 -15.74 10.31 -0.60
CA SER A 543 -16.18 10.69 -1.95
C SER A 543 -16.96 9.56 -2.65
N GLU A 544 -16.70 8.31 -2.29
CA GLU A 544 -17.34 7.13 -2.90
C GLU A 544 -18.76 6.87 -2.39
N ILE A 545 -19.19 7.56 -1.33
CA ILE A 545 -20.56 7.47 -0.83
C ILE A 545 -21.48 8.34 -1.70
N ALA A 546 -22.52 7.71 -2.27
CA ALA A 546 -23.50 8.31 -3.17
C ALA A 546 -24.29 9.48 -2.57
N SER A 547 -24.91 9.29 -1.40
CA SER A 547 -25.82 10.29 -0.81
C SER A 547 -25.09 11.25 0.13
N SER A 548 -25.29 12.56 -0.07
CA SER A 548 -24.76 13.60 0.83
C SER A 548 -25.32 13.50 2.26
N ALA A 549 -26.57 13.06 2.41
CA ALA A 549 -27.18 12.80 3.72
C ALA A 549 -26.51 11.60 4.41
N ASN A 550 -26.22 10.54 3.66
CA ASN A 550 -25.50 9.38 4.20
C ASN A 550 -24.05 9.73 4.54
N ARG A 551 -23.38 10.57 3.75
CA ARG A 551 -22.03 11.09 4.08
C ARG A 551 -22.02 11.80 5.42
N LYS A 552 -22.98 12.70 5.67
CA LYS A 552 -23.10 13.41 6.95
C LYS A 552 -23.38 12.47 8.11
N LYS A 553 -24.27 11.48 7.91
CA LYS A 553 -24.57 10.47 8.92
C LYS A 553 -23.32 9.64 9.24
N LEU A 554 -22.64 9.11 8.24
CA LEU A 554 -21.43 8.30 8.40
C LEU A 554 -20.28 9.09 9.02
N SER A 555 -20.08 10.35 8.63
CA SER A 555 -19.08 11.21 9.28
C SER A 555 -19.42 11.48 10.74
N SER A 556 -20.71 11.61 11.08
CA SER A 556 -21.11 11.74 12.49
C SER A 556 -20.99 10.43 13.26
N SER A 557 -21.23 9.29 12.61
CA SER A 557 -21.13 7.96 13.22
C SER A 557 -19.67 7.60 13.50
N CYS A 558 -18.77 7.80 12.53
CA CYS A 558 -17.33 7.67 12.77
C CYS A 558 -16.80 8.74 13.74
N GLY A 559 -17.59 9.81 13.97
CA GLY A 559 -17.38 10.97 14.83
C GLY A 559 -17.51 10.73 16.33
N LYS A 560 -18.34 9.76 16.69
CA LYS A 560 -18.68 9.38 18.07
C LYS A 560 -17.79 8.24 18.53
#